data_AF-A0A378AIF5-F1
#
_entry.id   AF-A0A378AIF5-F1
#
_cell.length_a   1.000
_cell.length_b   1.000
_cell.length_c   1.000
_cell.angle_alpha   90.00
_cell.angle_beta   90.00
_cell.angle_gamma   90.00
#
_symmetry.space_group_name_H-M   'P 1'
#
loop_
_entity.id
_entity.type
_entity.pdbx_description
1 polymer ?
#
loop_
_entity_poly.entity_id
_entity_poly.type
_entity_poly.pdbx_seq_one_letter_code
_entity_poly.pdbx_strand_id
1 'polypeptide(L)'
;MKALFARGITLVATSNIPPDELYRNGLQRARFLPAIDAIKQHCDIMNVDAGIDYRLRTLTQAHLWLSPLNNDTREQMDKLWLALAGAPRAAGPTLEINHRELPTLGVENQTLAASFATLCVDARQPA
;
A
#
# COMPACT_ATOMS: atom_id res chain seq x y z
N MET A 1 10.40 14.09 -20.00
CA MET A 1 10.11 12.89 -20.82
C MET A 1 10.72 12.93 -22.22
N LYS A 2 10.56 14.00 -23.02
CA LYS A 2 11.18 14.10 -24.36
C LYS A 2 12.68 13.71 -24.39
N ALA A 3 13.42 14.16 -23.38
CA ALA A 3 14.84 13.86 -23.20
C ALA A 3 15.17 12.38 -22.89
N LEU A 4 14.23 11.60 -22.35
CA LEU A 4 14.37 10.16 -22.08
C LEU A 4 14.19 9.37 -23.38
N PHE A 5 13.12 9.66 -24.12
CA PHE A 5 12.84 9.01 -25.40
C PHE A 5 13.91 9.32 -26.44
N ALA A 6 14.39 10.58 -26.50
CA ALA A 6 15.49 10.98 -27.39
C ALA A 6 16.81 10.24 -27.09
N ARG A 7 16.96 9.67 -25.89
CA ARG A 7 18.14 8.88 -25.48
C ARG A 7 17.95 7.37 -25.66
N GLY A 8 16.84 6.92 -26.27
CA GLY A 8 16.54 5.50 -26.46
C GLY A 8 16.23 4.76 -25.16
N ILE A 9 15.80 5.47 -24.12
CA ILE A 9 15.45 4.86 -22.82
C ILE A 9 14.04 4.28 -22.91
N THR A 10 13.90 3.01 -22.56
CA THR A 10 12.59 2.34 -22.41
C THR A 10 11.95 2.74 -21.09
N LEU A 11 10.74 3.30 -21.16
CA LEU A 11 9.94 3.66 -20.00
C LEU A 11 8.90 2.58 -19.73
N VAL A 12 8.91 2.02 -18.52
CA VAL A 12 7.84 1.17 -17.99
C VAL A 12 7.29 1.85 -16.75
N ALA A 13 5.98 2.07 -16.71
CA ALA A 13 5.30 2.72 -15.61
C ALA A 13 3.96 2.04 -15.32
N THR A 14 3.57 2.00 -14.06
CA THR A 14 2.26 1.50 -13.60
C THR A 14 1.48 2.64 -12.97
N SER A 15 0.16 2.66 -13.17
CA SER A 15 -0.74 3.67 -12.63
C SER A 15 -2.09 3.05 -12.30
N ASN A 16 -2.71 3.51 -11.21
CA ASN A 16 -4.07 3.11 -10.82
C ASN A 16 -5.15 3.96 -11.51
N ILE A 17 -4.76 4.96 -12.31
CA ILE A 17 -5.65 5.85 -13.05
C ILE A 17 -5.15 6.02 -14.49
N PRO A 18 -6.03 6.22 -15.48
CA PRO A 18 -5.63 6.40 -16.87
C PRO A 18 -4.77 7.67 -17.05
N PRO A 19 -3.91 7.72 -18.07
CA PRO A 19 -3.00 8.85 -18.31
C PRO A 19 -3.67 10.23 -18.31
N ASP A 20 -4.88 10.33 -18.88
CA ASP A 20 -5.63 11.59 -18.96
C ASP A 20 -6.05 12.12 -17.57
N GLU A 21 -6.14 11.24 -16.57
CA GLU A 21 -6.51 11.60 -15.20
C GLU A 21 -5.29 11.80 -14.29
N LEU A 22 -4.08 11.56 -14.78
CA LEU A 22 -2.86 11.76 -14.00
C LEU A 22 -2.77 13.21 -13.50
N TYR A 23 -2.61 13.39 -12.19
CA TYR A 23 -2.50 14.71 -11.57
C TYR A 23 -3.74 15.60 -11.78
N ARG A 24 -4.93 15.00 -11.79
CA ARG A 24 -6.22 15.72 -11.83
C ARG A 24 -6.33 16.61 -10.60
N ASN A 25 -6.74 17.87 -10.79
CA ASN A 25 -6.82 18.92 -9.76
C ASN A 25 -5.50 19.29 -9.07
N GLY A 26 -4.35 18.88 -9.60
CA GLY A 26 -3.05 19.31 -9.08
C GLY A 26 -2.82 20.81 -9.25
N LEU A 27 -2.18 21.44 -8.27
CA LEU A 27 -1.93 22.90 -8.18
C LEU A 27 -1.27 23.52 -9.43
N GLN A 28 -0.59 22.69 -10.26
CA GLN A 28 0.04 23.11 -11.52
C GLN A 28 -0.17 22.11 -12.66
N ARG A 29 -1.37 21.52 -12.78
CA ARG A 29 -1.69 20.49 -13.80
C ARG A 29 -1.27 20.87 -15.22
N ALA A 30 -1.39 22.14 -15.60
CA ALA A 30 -0.99 22.62 -16.93
C ALA A 30 0.48 22.30 -17.28
N ARG A 31 1.39 22.32 -16.29
CA ARG A 31 2.80 21.95 -16.48
C ARG A 31 3.01 20.45 -16.66
N PHE A 32 2.03 19.65 -16.25
CA PHE A 32 2.04 18.20 -16.36
C PHE A 32 1.38 17.68 -17.65
N LEU A 33 0.56 18.50 -18.32
CA LEU A 33 -0.05 18.14 -19.61
C LEU A 33 0.97 17.71 -20.66
N PRO A 34 2.12 18.41 -20.87
CA PRO A 34 3.12 17.97 -21.85
C PRO A 34 3.76 16.62 -21.50
N ALA A 35 3.75 16.24 -20.22
CA ALA A 35 4.22 14.94 -19.78
C ALA A 35 3.18 13.85 -20.11
N ILE A 36 1.88 14.13 -19.88
CA ILE A 36 0.78 13.24 -20.26
C ILE A 36 0.77 13.03 -21.78
N ASP A 37 0.90 14.10 -22.57
CA ASP A 37 0.96 14.03 -24.03
C ASP A 37 2.13 13.15 -24.49
N ALA A 38 3.30 13.31 -23.87
CA ALA A 38 4.46 12.49 -24.18
C ALA A 38 4.26 11.00 -23.82
N ILE A 39 3.56 10.69 -22.73
CA ILE A 39 3.18 9.30 -22.39
C ILE A 39 2.27 8.74 -23.49
N LYS A 40 1.21 9.46 -23.84
CA LYS A 40 0.24 9.01 -24.86
C LYS A 40 0.86 8.86 -26.25
N GLN A 41 1.88 9.66 -26.56
CA GLN A 41 2.57 9.62 -27.85
C GLN A 41 3.60 8.49 -27.95
N HIS A 42 4.27 8.13 -26.85
CA HIS A 42 5.46 7.27 -26.89
C HIS A 42 5.32 5.95 -26.10
N CYS A 43 4.20 5.73 -25.40
CA CYS A 43 3.96 4.52 -24.62
C CYS A 43 2.68 3.82 -25.08
N ASP A 44 2.72 2.49 -25.12
CA ASP A 44 1.53 1.67 -25.27
C ASP A 44 0.77 1.64 -23.93
N ILE A 45 -0.49 2.08 -23.95
CA ILE A 45 -1.33 2.11 -22.76
C ILE A 45 -2.07 0.77 -22.64
N MET A 46 -1.64 -0.07 -21.72
CA MET A 46 -2.28 -1.33 -21.41
C MET A 46 -3.09 -1.21 -20.12
N ASN A 47 -4.41 -1.42 -20.20
CA ASN A 47 -5.24 -1.57 -19.00
C ASN A 47 -5.02 -2.97 -18.42
N VAL A 48 -4.48 -3.04 -17.21
CA VAL A 48 -4.28 -4.30 -16.48
C VAL A 48 -5.50 -4.53 -15.59
N ASP A 49 -6.66 -4.71 -16.23
CA ASP A 49 -7.87 -5.12 -15.51
C ASP A 49 -7.87 -6.65 -15.41
N ALA A 50 -7.03 -7.17 -14.51
CA ALA A 50 -7.16 -8.54 -14.08
C ALA A 50 -8.17 -8.51 -12.94
N GLY A 51 -9.44 -8.86 -13.21
CA GLY A 51 -10.51 -9.00 -12.19
C GLY A 51 -10.20 -9.96 -11.02
N ILE A 52 -8.96 -10.45 -10.94
CA ILE A 52 -8.35 -11.13 -9.81
C ILE A 52 -7.47 -10.10 -9.09
N ASP A 53 -7.97 -9.60 -7.97
CA ASP A 53 -7.10 -8.92 -7.01
C ASP A 53 -6.21 -9.98 -6.35
N TYR A 54 -4.95 -10.05 -6.79
CA TYR A 54 -3.95 -10.99 -6.29
C TYR A 54 -3.56 -10.74 -4.82
N ARG A 55 -3.83 -9.54 -4.28
CA ARG A 55 -3.64 -9.25 -2.85
C ARG A 55 -4.72 -9.92 -2.01
N LEU A 56 -5.90 -10.11 -2.60
CA LEU A 56 -7.13 -10.44 -1.91
C LEU A 56 -7.44 -11.93 -1.88
N ARG A 57 -6.74 -12.81 -2.60
CA ARG A 57 -7.09 -14.25 -2.62
C ARG A 57 -7.15 -14.91 -1.22
N THR A 58 -6.40 -14.39 -0.24
CA THR A 58 -6.49 -14.78 1.18
C THR A 58 -7.44 -13.89 2.00
N LEU A 59 -7.58 -12.60 1.65
CA LEU A 59 -8.34 -11.59 2.41
C LEU A 59 -9.82 -11.47 1.99
N THR A 60 -10.26 -12.03 0.86
CA THR A 60 -11.62 -11.81 0.31
C THR A 60 -12.70 -12.45 1.20
N GLN A 61 -12.32 -13.32 2.14
CA GLN A 61 -13.23 -13.95 3.11
C GLN A 61 -13.15 -13.34 4.52
N ALA A 62 -12.25 -12.38 4.74
CA ALA A 62 -12.06 -11.76 6.04
C ALA A 62 -13.01 -10.57 6.22
N HIS A 63 -13.72 -10.51 7.35
CA HIS A 63 -14.34 -9.28 7.81
C HIS A 63 -13.22 -8.30 8.19
N LEU A 64 -12.73 -7.53 7.21
CA LEU A 64 -11.54 -6.66 7.33
C LEU A 64 -11.67 -5.57 8.39
N TRP A 65 -12.89 -5.32 8.85
CA TRP A 65 -13.20 -4.40 9.92
C TRP A 65 -14.03 -5.11 10.98
N LEU A 66 -13.50 -5.18 12.20
CA LEU A 66 -14.12 -5.86 13.33
C LEU A 66 -14.52 -4.86 14.41
N SER A 67 -15.79 -4.88 14.78
CA SER A 67 -16.38 -4.01 15.79
C SER A 67 -17.60 -4.71 16.40
N PRO A 68 -17.91 -4.50 17.69
CA PRO A 68 -17.15 -3.72 18.68
C PRO A 68 -15.92 -4.45 19.20
N LEU A 69 -15.01 -3.74 19.88
CA LEU A 69 -13.85 -4.35 20.54
C LEU A 69 -14.31 -5.23 21.71
N ASN A 70 -14.36 -6.53 21.47
CA ASN A 70 -14.84 -7.55 22.42
C ASN A 70 -14.03 -8.85 22.23
N ASN A 71 -14.40 -9.90 22.96
CA ASN A 71 -13.69 -11.18 22.88
C ASN A 71 -13.91 -11.87 21.53
N ASP A 72 -15.12 -11.81 20.98
CA ASP A 72 -15.43 -12.42 19.69
C ASP A 72 -14.59 -11.83 18.53
N THR A 73 -14.47 -10.49 18.50
CA THR A 73 -13.64 -9.79 17.49
C THR A 73 -12.15 -10.02 17.72
N ARG A 74 -11.72 -10.21 18.98
CA ARG A 74 -10.34 -10.62 19.29
C ARG A 74 -10.02 -11.99 18.72
N GLU A 75 -10.90 -12.98 18.94
CA GLU A 75 -10.73 -14.33 18.40
C GLU A 75 -10.72 -14.34 16.86
N GLN A 76 -11.58 -13.51 16.24
CA GLN A 76 -11.57 -13.34 14.79
C GLN A 76 -10.25 -12.71 14.30
N MET A 77 -9.71 -11.71 14.98
CA MET A 77 -8.38 -11.15 14.66
C MET A 77 -7.27 -12.19 14.77
N ASP A 78 -7.31 -13.08 15.77
CA ASP A 78 -6.29 -14.12 15.94
C ASP A 78 -6.39 -15.19 14.84
N LYS A 79 -7.60 -15.52 14.38
CA LYS A 79 -7.81 -16.37 13.19
C LYS A 79 -7.27 -15.72 11.92
N LEU A 80 -7.51 -14.42 11.74
CA LEU A 80 -6.98 -13.65 10.60
C LEU A 80 -5.46 -13.60 10.63
N TRP A 81 -4.87 -13.38 11.81
CA TRP A 81 -3.43 -13.45 11.99
C TRP A 81 -2.89 -14.80 11.53
N LEU A 82 -3.44 -15.92 12.03
CA LEU A 82 -2.96 -17.25 11.66
C LEU A 82 -3.08 -17.51 10.15
N ALA A 83 -4.17 -17.06 9.52
CA ALA A 83 -4.38 -17.22 8.08
C ALA A 83 -3.38 -16.40 7.23
N LEU A 84 -2.95 -15.23 7.72
CA LEU A 84 -2.04 -14.33 7.00
C LEU A 84 -0.57 -14.63 7.28
N ALA A 85 -0.24 -14.81 8.56
CA ALA A 85 1.12 -15.03 9.04
C ALA A 85 1.54 -16.51 9.01
N GLY A 86 0.60 -17.46 8.99
CA GLY A 86 0.90 -18.89 9.00
C GLY A 86 1.37 -19.48 10.33
N ALA A 87 1.48 -18.67 11.39
CA ALA A 87 1.85 -19.10 12.74
C ALA A 87 1.10 -18.30 13.83
N PRO A 88 0.96 -18.82 15.06
CA PRO A 88 0.37 -18.08 16.18
C PRO A 88 1.13 -16.78 16.48
N ARG A 89 0.42 -15.74 16.93
CA ARG A 89 1.04 -14.44 17.25
C ARG A 89 1.90 -14.56 18.50
N ALA A 90 3.19 -14.27 18.36
CA ALA A 90 4.10 -14.05 19.48
C ALA A 90 4.34 -12.54 19.68
N ALA A 91 4.88 -12.16 20.84
CA ALA A 91 5.35 -10.80 21.07
C ALA A 91 6.39 -10.45 20.00
N GLY A 92 6.14 -9.36 19.27
CA GLY A 92 7.01 -8.92 18.19
C GLY A 92 8.11 -7.96 18.68
N PRO A 93 9.20 -7.80 17.90
CA PRO A 93 10.25 -6.85 18.21
C PRO A 93 9.75 -5.40 18.06
N THR A 94 10.47 -4.43 18.61
CA THR A 94 10.35 -3.03 18.22
C THR A 94 11.08 -2.83 16.89
N LEU A 95 10.38 -2.32 15.88
CA LEU A 95 10.98 -2.00 14.58
C LEU A 95 11.46 -0.54 14.57
N GLU A 96 12.59 -0.25 13.92
CA GLU A 96 12.99 1.12 13.63
C GLU A 96 12.61 1.48 12.19
N ILE A 97 11.80 2.51 12.00
CA ILE A 97 11.38 3.02 10.68
C ILE A 97 11.62 4.52 10.65
N ASN A 98 12.53 5.00 9.80
CA ASN A 98 12.87 6.43 9.68
C ASN A 98 13.20 7.08 11.04
N HIS A 99 14.05 6.43 11.85
CA HIS A 99 14.43 6.87 13.20
C HIS A 99 13.29 6.92 14.22
N ARG A 100 12.19 6.20 13.94
CA ARG A 100 11.06 6.02 14.87
C ARG A 100 11.03 4.58 15.35
N GLU A 101 11.01 4.41 16.66
CA GLU A 101 10.69 3.11 17.27
C GLU A 101 9.20 2.82 17.12
N LEU A 102 8.90 1.63 16.60
CA LEU A 102 7.55 1.13 16.37
C LEU A 102 7.40 -0.20 17.13
N PRO A 103 6.91 -0.17 18.38
CA PRO A 103 6.58 -1.38 19.12
C PRO A 103 5.53 -2.20 18.35
N THR A 104 5.81 -3.49 18.11
CA THR A 104 4.89 -4.35 17.38
C THR A 104 4.15 -5.30 18.32
N LEU A 105 2.95 -5.70 17.93
CA LEU A 105 2.20 -6.76 18.60
C LEU A 105 2.58 -8.16 18.06
N GLY A 106 3.31 -8.21 16.94
CA GLY A 106 3.78 -9.43 16.30
C GLY A 106 4.29 -9.16 14.87
N VAL A 107 5.31 -9.88 14.45
CA VAL A 107 5.85 -9.84 13.08
C VAL A 107 6.14 -11.27 12.64
N GLU A 108 5.57 -11.68 11.50
CA GLU A 108 5.76 -13.03 10.97
C GLU A 108 5.41 -13.08 9.49
N ASN A 109 6.18 -13.78 8.65
CA ASN A 109 5.91 -13.97 7.21
C ASN A 109 5.37 -12.73 6.47
N GLN A 110 6.07 -11.59 6.56
CA GLN A 110 5.68 -10.30 5.95
C GLN A 110 4.34 -9.73 6.44
N THR A 111 3.79 -10.26 7.53
CA THR A 111 2.60 -9.78 8.23
C THR A 111 3.02 -9.05 9.52
N LEU A 112 2.47 -7.86 9.73
CA LEU A 112 2.71 -7.02 10.90
C LEU A 112 1.41 -6.83 11.67
N ALA A 113 1.44 -7.05 12.99
CA ALA A 113 0.41 -6.61 13.90
C ALA A 113 0.93 -5.41 14.70
N ALA A 114 0.17 -4.32 14.71
CA ALA A 114 0.47 -3.11 15.47
C ALA A 114 -0.81 -2.54 16.07
N SER A 115 -0.68 -1.82 17.17
CA SER A 115 -1.82 -1.12 17.76
C SER A 115 -2.16 0.15 16.95
N PHE A 116 -3.43 0.56 16.96
CA PHE A 116 -3.82 1.82 16.34
C PHE A 116 -3.11 3.01 16.98
N ALA A 117 -2.90 2.99 18.31
CA ALA A 117 -2.18 4.03 19.01
C ALA A 117 -0.75 4.17 18.48
N THR A 118 -0.03 3.05 18.34
CA THR A 118 1.32 3.02 17.78
C THR A 118 1.37 3.54 16.34
N LEU A 119 0.36 3.27 15.51
CA LEU A 119 0.36 3.74 14.13
C LEU A 119 -0.04 5.22 14.00
N CYS A 120 -1.01 5.68 14.79
CA CYS A 120 -1.74 6.91 14.50
C CYS A 120 -1.70 7.97 15.61
N VAL A 121 -1.48 7.58 16.86
CA VAL A 121 -1.55 8.46 18.04
C VAL A 121 -0.16 8.80 18.56
N ASP A 122 0.71 7.81 18.69
CA ASP A 122 2.05 7.98 19.23
C ASP A 122 2.87 8.94 18.34
N ALA A 123 3.73 9.74 18.98
CA ALA A 123 4.55 10.72 18.30
C ALA A 123 5.37 10.08 17.15
N ARG A 124 5.41 10.78 16.02
CA ARG A 124 6.09 10.29 14.80
C ARG A 124 7.54 10.73 14.69
N GLN A 125 7.98 11.62 15.59
CA GLN A 125 9.34 12.11 15.70
C GLN A 125 9.68 12.23 17.20
N PRO A 126 10.94 12.00 17.60
CA PRO A 126 11.39 12.41 18.93
C PRO A 126 11.21 13.93 19.08
N ALA A 127 10.85 14.35 20.29
CA ALA A 127 10.72 15.76 20.66
C ALA A 127 12.08 16.48 20.61
#